data_AF-G5LM75-F1
#
_entry.id   AF-G5LM75-F1
#
_cell.length_a   1.000
_cell.length_b   1.000
_cell.length_c   1.000
_cell.angle_alpha   90.00
_cell.angle_beta   90.00
_cell.angle_gamma   90.00
#
_symmetry.space_group_name_H-M   'P 1'
#
loop_
_entity.id
_entity.type
_entity.pdbx_description
1 polymer ?
#
loop_
_entity_poly.entity_id
_entity_poly.type
_entity_poly.pdbx_seq_one_letter_code
_entity_poly.pdbx_strand_id
1 'polypeptide(L)'
;MDQVAWGKINTDRQWKVLSKLKNGYQDSLFTSPTVARNVAAPLVKYIDKVLVADRVSAPKVTVLVGHDSNIASLLTALDFKPYQLHDQYERTPIGGQLVFQRWHDDNANRDLMKIEYVYQSARQLRNAEALTLKSPAQRVTLELKGCPVDANGFCPLDKFDNVMNTAAK
;
A
#
# COMPACT_ATOMS: atom_id res chain seq x y z
N MET A 1 16.55 -25.12 2.68
CA MET A 1 16.37 -24.06 1.65
C MET A 1 16.72 -24.58 0.25
N ASP A 2 16.91 -25.89 0.13
CA ASP A 2 17.79 -26.46 -0.89
C ASP A 2 17.06 -26.68 -2.23
N GLN A 3 15.72 -26.57 -2.18
CA GLN A 3 14.84 -26.64 -3.33
C GLN A 3 14.59 -25.29 -4.02
N VAL A 4 14.92 -24.16 -3.37
CA VAL A 4 14.73 -22.82 -3.96
C VAL A 4 16.04 -22.37 -4.59
N ALA A 5 15.99 -22.00 -5.88
CA ALA A 5 17.17 -21.63 -6.68
C ALA A 5 18.33 -22.64 -6.54
N TRP A 6 18.00 -23.93 -6.57
CA TRP A 6 18.95 -25.05 -6.40
C TRP A 6 19.84 -24.94 -5.15
N GLY A 7 19.31 -24.34 -4.07
CA GLY A 7 20.03 -24.13 -2.81
C GLY A 7 21.15 -23.07 -2.89
N LYS A 8 21.24 -22.31 -3.99
CA LYS A 8 22.31 -21.32 -4.20
C LYS A 8 22.04 -19.96 -3.57
N ILE A 9 20.78 -19.69 -3.20
CA ILE A 9 20.39 -18.49 -2.47
C ILE A 9 20.05 -18.88 -1.03
N ASN A 10 21.01 -18.70 -0.12
CA ASN A 10 20.91 -19.19 1.25
C ASN A 10 21.18 -18.12 2.31
N THR A 11 21.48 -16.88 1.91
CA THR A 11 21.65 -15.75 2.82
C THR A 11 20.63 -14.63 2.55
N ASP A 12 20.22 -13.93 3.61
CA ASP A 12 19.36 -12.73 3.52
C ASP A 12 19.99 -11.66 2.61
N ARG A 13 21.32 -11.48 2.66
CA ARG A 13 22.03 -10.53 1.80
C ARG A 13 21.88 -10.87 0.32
N GLN A 14 21.97 -12.13 -0.08
CA GLN A 14 21.77 -12.52 -1.48
C GLN A 14 20.34 -12.20 -1.93
N TRP A 15 19.33 -12.50 -1.09
CA TRP A 15 17.94 -12.15 -1.38
C TRP A 15 17.75 -10.65 -1.57
N LYS A 16 18.31 -9.83 -0.68
CA LYS A 16 18.24 -8.35 -0.79
C LYS A 16 18.92 -7.80 -2.04
N VAL A 17 20.02 -8.40 -2.49
CA VAL A 17 20.69 -7.96 -3.72
C VAL A 17 19.89 -8.37 -4.95
N LEU A 18 19.43 -9.62 -5.02
CA LEU A 18 18.64 -10.13 -6.15
C LEU A 18 17.28 -9.46 -6.27
N SER A 19 16.60 -9.18 -5.15
CA SER A 19 15.29 -8.54 -5.16
C SER A 19 15.32 -7.11 -5.73
N LYS A 20 16.48 -6.45 -5.77
CA LYS A 20 16.64 -5.17 -6.45
C LYS A 20 16.32 -5.25 -7.94
N LEU A 21 16.59 -6.38 -8.61
CA LEU A 21 16.24 -6.56 -10.02
C LEU A 21 14.71 -6.57 -10.20
N LYS A 22 13.99 -7.35 -9.39
CA LYS A 22 12.52 -7.37 -9.39
C LYS A 22 11.93 -5.99 -9.08
N ASN A 23 12.37 -5.39 -7.98
CA ASN A 23 11.83 -4.11 -7.53
C ASN A 23 12.18 -3.00 -8.54
N GLY A 24 13.40 -2.97 -9.06
CA GLY A 24 13.82 -1.99 -10.07
C GLY A 24 13.11 -2.16 -11.42
N TYR A 25 12.76 -3.39 -11.81
CA TYR A 25 11.90 -3.64 -12.97
C TYR A 25 10.51 -3.02 -12.79
N GLN A 26 9.87 -3.28 -11.63
CA GLN A 26 8.56 -2.69 -11.31
C GLN A 26 8.62 -1.16 -11.27
N ASP A 27 9.68 -0.60 -10.67
CA ASP A 27 9.88 0.84 -10.61
C ASP A 27 9.94 1.46 -12.02
N SER A 28 10.75 0.85 -12.88
CA SER A 28 11.01 1.35 -14.23
C SER A 28 9.73 1.37 -15.08
N LEU A 29 8.85 0.39 -14.90
CA LEU A 29 7.62 0.28 -15.68
C LEU A 29 6.43 1.06 -15.10
N PHE A 30 6.31 1.17 -13.78
CA PHE A 30 5.06 1.61 -13.15
C PHE A 30 5.21 2.78 -12.17
N THR A 31 6.42 3.20 -11.82
CA THR A 31 6.63 4.26 -10.81
C THR A 31 7.19 5.56 -11.38
N SER A 32 7.22 5.73 -12.70
CA SER A 32 7.44 7.06 -13.28
C SER A 32 6.13 7.88 -13.17
N PRO A 33 6.16 9.16 -12.74
CA PRO A 33 4.94 9.91 -12.47
C PRO A 33 3.97 9.98 -13.65
N THR A 34 4.47 10.21 -14.86
CA THR A 34 3.63 10.31 -16.07
C THR A 34 2.97 8.98 -16.42
N VAL A 35 3.70 7.86 -16.37
CA VAL A 35 3.12 6.54 -16.65
C VAL A 35 2.14 6.17 -15.56
N ALA A 36 2.54 6.31 -14.29
CA ALA A 36 1.71 5.97 -13.13
C ALA A 36 0.36 6.68 -13.16
N ARG A 37 0.34 8.00 -13.39
CA ARG A 37 -0.91 8.78 -13.50
C ARG A 37 -1.84 8.22 -14.56
N ASN A 38 -1.32 7.90 -15.74
CA ASN A 38 -2.14 7.38 -16.83
C ASN A 38 -2.64 5.95 -16.55
N VAL A 39 -1.75 5.03 -16.16
CA VAL A 39 -2.11 3.62 -16.01
C VAL A 39 -2.93 3.34 -14.75
N ALA A 40 -2.78 4.15 -13.69
CA ALA A 40 -3.56 4.03 -12.46
C ALA A 40 -4.89 4.80 -12.52
N ALA A 41 -5.14 5.63 -13.53
CA ALA A 41 -6.31 6.51 -13.60
C ALA A 41 -7.66 5.80 -13.33
N PRO A 42 -7.94 4.60 -13.89
CA PRO A 42 -9.19 3.90 -13.59
C PRO A 42 -9.32 3.52 -12.09
N LEU A 43 -8.22 3.09 -11.48
CA LEU A 43 -8.20 2.70 -10.07
C LEU A 43 -8.28 3.91 -9.15
N VAL A 44 -7.56 5.00 -9.47
CA VAL A 44 -7.65 6.28 -8.75
C VAL A 44 -9.10 6.79 -8.78
N LYS A 45 -9.73 6.79 -9.95
CA LYS A 45 -11.13 7.20 -10.12
C LYS A 45 -12.11 6.33 -9.32
N TYR A 46 -11.86 5.02 -9.26
CA TYR A 46 -12.69 4.13 -8.45
C TYR A 46 -12.55 4.43 -6.95
N ILE A 47 -11.32 4.63 -6.47
CA ILE A 47 -11.04 4.93 -5.06
C ILE A 47 -11.64 6.30 -4.69
N ASP A 48 -11.47 7.31 -5.54
CA ASP A 48 -12.11 8.63 -5.38
C ASP A 48 -13.62 8.52 -5.27
N LYS A 49 -14.25 7.76 -6.17
CA LYS A 49 -15.69 7.51 -6.12
C LYS A 49 -16.13 6.90 -4.79
N VAL A 50 -15.48 5.84 -4.33
CA VAL A 50 -15.90 5.08 -3.14
C VAL A 50 -15.57 5.83 -1.85
N LEU A 51 -14.43 6.52 -1.78
CA LEU A 51 -13.95 7.15 -0.55
C LEU A 51 -14.33 8.64 -0.44
N VAL A 52 -14.61 9.32 -1.55
CA VAL A 52 -14.88 10.77 -1.59
C VAL A 52 -16.26 11.06 -2.17
N ALA A 53 -16.47 10.86 -3.47
CA ALA A 53 -17.67 11.35 -4.17
C ALA A 53 -18.98 10.69 -3.70
N ASP A 54 -19.01 9.36 -3.64
CA ASP A 54 -20.18 8.55 -3.26
C ASP A 54 -20.03 7.97 -1.84
N ARG A 55 -19.21 8.59 -0.99
CA ARG A 55 -18.79 8.03 0.31
C ARG A 55 -19.95 7.70 1.27
N VAL A 56 -21.12 8.31 1.07
CA VAL A 56 -22.32 8.11 1.90
C VAL A 56 -23.07 6.85 1.49
N SER A 57 -23.10 6.53 0.20
CA SER A 57 -23.77 5.34 -0.34
C SER A 57 -22.82 4.16 -0.55
N ALA A 58 -21.51 4.38 -0.43
CA ALA A 58 -20.48 3.36 -0.55
C ALA A 58 -20.61 2.25 0.53
N PRO A 59 -20.28 0.99 0.20
CA PRO A 59 -20.18 -0.08 1.18
C PRO A 59 -19.17 0.25 2.28
N LYS A 60 -19.45 -0.19 3.52
CA LYS A 60 -18.52 0.00 4.66
C LYS A 60 -17.16 -0.65 4.44
N VAL A 61 -17.12 -1.76 3.68
CA VAL A 61 -15.90 -2.49 3.35
C VAL A 61 -15.94 -2.82 1.87
N THR A 62 -14.86 -2.47 1.18
CA THR A 62 -14.64 -2.78 -0.24
C THR A 62 -13.31 -3.52 -0.38
N VAL A 63 -13.30 -4.62 -1.12
CA VAL A 63 -12.09 -5.40 -1.40
C VAL A 63 -11.85 -5.38 -2.90
N LEU A 64 -10.73 -4.80 -3.31
CA LEU A 64 -10.24 -4.82 -4.70
C LEU A 64 -9.05 -5.74 -4.77
N VAL A 65 -9.14 -6.79 -5.59
CA VAL A 65 -8.05 -7.73 -5.83
C VAL A 65 -7.47 -7.43 -7.20
N GLY A 66 -6.20 -7.00 -7.22
CA GLY A 66 -5.49 -6.63 -8.43
C GLY A 66 -4.07 -7.16 -8.44
N HIS A 67 -3.18 -6.43 -9.10
CA HIS A 67 -1.79 -6.79 -9.30
C HIS A 67 -0.83 -5.85 -8.57
N ASP A 68 0.42 -6.28 -8.44
CA ASP A 68 1.51 -5.49 -7.90
C ASP A 68 1.73 -4.18 -8.67
N SER A 69 1.55 -4.20 -10.00
CA SER A 69 1.57 -3.03 -10.88
C SER A 69 0.48 -2.02 -10.55
N ASN A 70 -0.71 -2.46 -10.12
CA ASN A 70 -1.77 -1.56 -9.67
C ASN A 70 -1.36 -0.84 -8.39
N ILE A 71 -0.78 -1.55 -7.42
CA ILE A 71 -0.29 -0.95 -6.18
C ILE A 71 0.85 0.04 -6.47
N ALA A 72 1.84 -0.36 -7.26
CA ALA A 72 3.01 0.47 -7.57
C ALA A 72 2.62 1.79 -8.29
N SER A 73 1.77 1.69 -9.31
CA SER A 73 1.28 2.85 -10.05
C SER A 73 0.33 3.71 -9.22
N LEU A 74 -0.56 3.11 -8.42
CA LEU A 74 -1.46 3.85 -7.52
C LEU A 74 -0.68 4.68 -6.49
N LEU A 75 0.30 4.09 -5.81
CA LEU A 75 1.11 4.78 -4.80
C LEU A 75 1.87 5.97 -5.42
N THR A 76 2.35 5.82 -6.65
CA THR A 76 3.02 6.90 -7.37
C THR A 76 2.03 7.97 -7.84
N ALA A 77 0.88 7.58 -8.39
CA ALA A 77 -0.14 8.48 -8.89
C ALA A 77 -0.73 9.38 -7.78
N LEU A 78 -0.83 8.85 -6.57
CA LEU A 78 -1.29 9.56 -5.37
C LEU A 78 -0.16 10.26 -4.59
N ASP A 79 1.08 10.23 -5.09
CA ASP A 79 2.25 10.90 -4.52
C ASP A 79 2.50 10.55 -3.04
N PHE A 80 2.51 9.25 -2.73
CA PHE A 80 2.92 8.76 -1.43
C PHE A 80 4.40 9.07 -1.13
N LYS A 81 4.71 9.30 0.14
CA LYS A 81 6.10 9.32 0.60
C LYS A 81 6.75 7.94 0.42
N PRO A 82 8.09 7.89 0.24
CA PRO A 82 8.81 6.62 0.22
C PRO A 82 8.54 5.83 1.51
N TYR A 83 8.40 4.52 1.38
CA TYR A 83 8.15 3.61 2.48
C TYR A 83 9.11 2.42 2.41
N GLN A 84 9.27 1.74 3.53
CA GLN A 84 10.01 0.50 3.62
C GLN A 84 9.21 -0.52 4.40
N LEU A 85 9.04 -1.71 3.82
CA LEU A 85 8.36 -2.82 4.46
C LEU A 85 9.40 -3.67 5.21
N HIS A 86 9.24 -3.78 6.53
CA HIS A 86 10.10 -4.65 7.33
C HIS A 86 9.77 -6.13 7.06
N ASP A 87 10.77 -6.99 7.25
CA ASP A 87 10.66 -8.45 7.09
C ASP A 87 10.20 -8.91 5.69
N GLN A 88 10.42 -8.08 4.68
CA GLN A 88 10.02 -8.35 3.30
C GLN A 88 11.04 -7.80 2.29
N TYR A 89 11.24 -8.54 1.20
CA TYR A 89 12.18 -8.18 0.13
C TYR A 89 11.51 -7.47 -1.04
N GLU A 90 10.21 -7.68 -1.22
CA GLU A 90 9.39 -7.06 -2.25
C GLU A 90 8.85 -5.70 -1.79
N ARG A 91 8.80 -4.71 -2.68
CA ARG A 91 8.09 -3.44 -2.39
C ARG A 91 6.57 -3.60 -2.37
N THR A 92 6.08 -4.51 -3.20
CA THR A 92 4.68 -4.90 -3.33
C THR A 92 4.57 -6.40 -3.06
N PRO A 93 4.44 -6.82 -1.78
CA PRO A 93 4.55 -8.22 -1.40
C PRO A 93 3.38 -9.05 -1.92
N ILE A 94 3.64 -10.34 -2.15
CA ILE A 94 2.56 -11.32 -2.41
C ILE A 94 1.53 -11.26 -1.28
N GLY A 95 0.24 -11.14 -1.65
CA GLY A 95 -0.88 -11.06 -0.70
C GLY A 95 -0.95 -9.75 0.09
N GLY A 96 -0.06 -8.80 -0.19
CA GLY A 96 -0.02 -7.50 0.44
C GLY A 96 -1.21 -6.61 0.06
N GLN A 97 -1.66 -5.78 1.00
CA GLN A 97 -2.86 -4.96 0.87
C GLN A 97 -2.57 -3.52 1.28
N LEU A 98 -3.03 -2.56 0.46
CA LEU A 98 -3.18 -1.17 0.86
C LEU A 98 -4.56 -0.97 1.45
N VAL A 99 -4.61 -0.61 2.74
CA VAL A 99 -5.86 -0.47 3.50
C VAL A 99 -6.09 0.99 3.83
N PHE A 100 -7.02 1.62 3.11
CA PHE A 100 -7.53 2.97 3.40
C PHE A 100 -8.63 2.87 4.46
N GLN A 101 -8.55 3.71 5.49
CA GLN A 101 -9.40 3.65 6.67
C GLN A 101 -9.93 5.04 7.00
N ARG A 102 -11.24 5.23 6.90
CA ARG A 102 -11.89 6.43 7.43
C ARG A 102 -12.25 6.21 8.89
N TRP A 103 -11.81 7.13 9.75
CA TRP A 103 -12.07 7.15 11.18
C TRP A 103 -12.84 8.41 11.55
N HIS A 104 -13.71 8.32 12.55
CA HIS A 104 -14.33 9.48 13.18
C HIS A 104 -13.77 9.61 14.61
N ASP A 105 -13.23 10.77 14.94
CA ASP A 105 -12.73 11.12 16.26
C ASP A 105 -13.84 11.87 17.02
N ASP A 106 -14.57 11.13 17.87
CA ASP A 106 -15.73 11.67 18.62
C ASP A 106 -15.34 12.84 19.54
N ASN A 107 -14.10 12.84 20.07
CA ASN A 107 -13.66 13.86 21.03
C ASN A 107 -13.46 15.22 20.35
N ALA A 108 -12.93 15.22 19.13
CA ALA A 108 -12.70 16.43 18.34
C ALA A 108 -13.77 16.65 17.25
N ASN A 109 -14.75 15.74 17.15
CA ASN A 109 -15.81 15.71 16.15
C ASN A 109 -15.27 15.95 14.72
N ARG A 110 -14.30 15.13 14.31
CA ARG A 110 -13.63 15.26 13.01
C ARG A 110 -13.37 13.91 12.37
N ASP A 111 -13.37 13.89 11.04
CA ASP A 111 -13.01 12.70 10.29
C ASP A 111 -11.53 12.68 9.91
N LEU A 112 -10.96 11.49 9.92
CA LEU A 112 -9.56 11.22 9.67
C LEU A 112 -9.39 10.09 8.66
N MET A 113 -8.27 10.10 7.94
CA MET A 113 -7.82 9.01 7.09
C MET A 113 -6.56 8.38 7.68
N LYS A 114 -6.51 7.05 7.70
CA LYS A 114 -5.30 6.28 7.97
C LYS A 114 -5.10 5.26 6.86
N ILE A 115 -3.87 5.17 6.36
CA ILE A 115 -3.51 4.27 5.27
C ILE A 115 -2.40 3.35 5.77
N GLU A 116 -2.61 2.04 5.68
CA GLU A 116 -1.62 1.05 6.11
C GLU A 116 -1.36 0.05 4.99
N TYR A 117 -0.09 -0.33 4.84
CA TYR A 117 0.29 -1.52 4.12
C TYR A 117 0.21 -2.70 5.09
N VAL A 118 -0.70 -3.64 4.86
CA VAL A 118 -0.85 -4.88 5.64
C VAL A 118 -0.39 -6.06 4.80
N TYR A 119 0.55 -6.86 5.31
CA TYR A 119 1.19 -7.92 4.53
C TYR A 119 1.80 -9.02 5.42
N GLN A 120 2.10 -10.17 4.84
CA GLN A 120 2.89 -11.21 5.51
C GLN A 120 4.39 -11.00 5.27
N SER A 121 5.19 -11.26 6.29
CA SER A 121 6.64 -11.33 6.14
C SER A 121 7.04 -12.49 5.22
N ALA A 122 8.26 -12.45 4.68
CA ALA A 122 8.80 -13.56 3.87
C ALA A 122 8.79 -14.90 4.63
N ARG A 123 8.99 -14.84 5.97
CA ARG A 123 8.93 -16.01 6.84
C ARG A 123 7.49 -16.49 7.06
N GLN A 124 6.55 -15.58 7.33
CA GLN A 124 5.13 -15.92 7.49
C GLN A 124 4.57 -16.61 6.24
N LEU A 125 4.91 -16.10 5.06
CA LEU A 125 4.56 -16.71 3.77
C LEU A 125 5.16 -18.11 3.64
N ARG A 126 6.48 -18.23 3.82
CA ARG A 126 7.19 -19.50 3.65
C ARG A 126 6.69 -20.60 4.58
N ASN A 127 6.39 -20.24 5.82
CA ASN A 127 5.99 -21.17 6.88
C ASN A 127 4.47 -21.42 6.92
N ALA A 128 3.69 -20.73 6.10
CA ALA A 128 2.23 -20.73 6.16
C ALA A 128 1.70 -20.46 7.58
N GLU A 129 2.28 -19.46 8.25
CA GLU A 129 1.93 -19.12 9.63
C GLU A 129 0.46 -18.65 9.73
N ALA A 130 -0.29 -19.24 10.66
CA ALA A 130 -1.66 -18.81 10.95
C ALA A 130 -1.66 -17.41 11.57
N LEU A 131 -2.36 -16.47 10.92
CA LEU A 131 -2.42 -15.08 11.35
C LEU A 131 -3.59 -14.85 12.31
N THR A 132 -3.32 -14.21 13.44
CA THR A 132 -4.31 -13.85 14.46
C THR A 132 -3.95 -12.49 15.06
N LEU A 133 -4.80 -11.90 15.90
CA LEU A 133 -4.43 -10.67 16.61
C LEU A 133 -3.21 -10.85 17.54
N LYS A 134 -2.93 -12.07 18.02
CA LYS A 134 -1.75 -12.39 18.84
C LYS A 134 -0.50 -12.67 18.01
N SER A 135 -0.68 -13.09 16.75
CA SER A 135 0.38 -13.34 15.77
C SER A 135 0.01 -12.64 14.46
N PRO A 136 0.12 -11.29 14.43
CA PRO A 136 -0.51 -10.50 13.38
C PRO A 136 0.29 -10.53 12.07
N ALA A 137 -0.38 -10.11 10.99
CA ALA A 137 0.30 -9.63 9.79
C ALA A 137 1.20 -8.43 10.13
N GLN A 138 2.23 -8.20 9.31
CA GLN A 138 3.04 -7.00 9.38
C GLN A 138 2.20 -5.79 8.93
N ARG A 139 2.50 -4.62 9.50
CA ARG A 139 1.79 -3.36 9.20
C ARG A 139 2.76 -2.21 9.13
N VAL A 140 2.68 -1.41 8.06
CA VAL A 140 3.42 -0.15 7.93
C VAL A 140 2.41 0.96 7.61
N THR A 141 2.36 1.99 8.43
CA THR A 141 1.56 3.19 8.12
C THR A 141 2.23 3.95 6.98
N LEU A 142 1.44 4.31 5.98
CA LEU A 142 1.86 5.08 4.81
C LEU A 142 1.41 6.53 4.93
N GLU A 143 2.08 7.42 4.21
CA GLU A 143 1.79 8.84 4.23
C GLU A 143 1.71 9.40 2.81
N LEU A 144 0.65 10.14 2.50
CA LEU A 144 0.52 10.94 1.29
C LEU A 144 1.26 12.26 1.50
N LYS A 145 2.03 12.74 0.51
CA LYS A 145 2.68 14.06 0.66
C LYS A 145 1.67 15.19 0.84
N GLY A 146 0.51 15.10 0.18
CA GLY A 146 -0.59 16.06 0.31
C GLY A 146 -1.48 15.87 1.54
N CYS A 147 -1.31 14.80 2.32
CA CYS A 147 -2.07 14.54 3.55
C CYS A 147 -1.12 14.11 4.68
N PRO A 148 -0.38 15.07 5.28
CA PRO A 148 0.58 14.77 6.34
C PRO A 148 -0.12 14.13 7.55
N VAL A 149 0.50 13.10 8.11
CA VAL A 149 -0.04 12.35 9.24
C VAL A 149 0.43 12.90 10.59
N ASP A 150 -0.37 12.70 11.63
CA ASP A 150 0.00 12.96 13.03
C ASP A 150 0.86 11.83 13.63
N ALA A 151 1.19 11.95 14.92
CA ALA A 151 2.01 10.96 15.63
C ALA A 151 1.39 9.55 15.69
N ASN A 152 0.07 9.42 15.44
CA ASN A 152 -0.66 8.16 15.44
C ASN A 152 -0.93 7.65 14.02
N GLY A 153 -0.46 8.36 12.99
CA GLY A 153 -0.60 7.97 11.59
C GLY A 153 -1.91 8.39 10.92
N PHE A 154 -2.64 9.36 11.49
CA PHE A 154 -3.88 9.87 10.92
C PHE A 154 -3.64 11.20 10.20
N CYS A 155 -4.25 11.39 9.04
CA CYS A 155 -4.31 12.69 8.37
C CYS A 155 -5.77 13.21 8.30
N PRO A 156 -6.00 14.54 8.28
CA PRO A 156 -7.34 15.10 8.15
C PRO A 156 -8.05 14.64 6.86
N LEU A 157 -9.32 14.25 6.96
CA LEU A 157 -10.05 13.69 5.82
C LEU A 157 -10.23 14.69 4.66
N ASP A 158 -10.38 15.98 4.96
CA ASP A 158 -10.48 17.05 3.95
C ASP A 158 -9.20 17.17 3.09
N LYS A 159 -8.02 16.98 3.69
CA LYS A 159 -6.75 16.93 2.95
C LYS A 159 -6.68 15.69 2.06
N PHE A 160 -7.15 14.54 2.54
CA PHE A 160 -7.24 13.33 1.73
C PHE A 160 -8.18 13.54 0.53
N ASP A 161 -9.36 14.12 0.77
CA ASP A 161 -10.35 14.41 -0.27
C ASP A 161 -9.75 15.34 -1.35
N ASN A 162 -8.96 16.34 -0.96
CA ASN A 162 -8.27 17.23 -1.89
C ASN A 162 -7.21 16.50 -2.75
N VAL A 163 -6.47 15.55 -2.17
CA VAL A 163 -5.51 14.71 -2.91
C VAL A 163 -6.24 13.87 -3.96
N MET A 164 -7.32 13.19 -3.56
CA MET A 164 -8.08 12.31 -4.46
C MET A 164 -8.75 13.08 -5.61
N ASN A 165 -9.42 14.19 -5.30
CA ASN A 165 -10.04 15.06 -6.30
C ASN A 165 -9.03 15.66 -7.29
N THR A 166 -7.78 15.87 -6.86
CA THR A 166 -6.72 16.35 -7.75
C THR A 166 -6.16 15.23 -8.62
N ALA A 167 -6.02 14.03 -8.07
CA ALA A 167 -5.50 12.87 -8.80
C ALA A 167 -6.51 12.25 -9.78
N ALA A 168 -7.81 12.43 -9.55
CA ALA A 168 -8.88 11.91 -10.41
C ALA A 168 -9.23 12.79 -11.63
N LYS A 169 -8.63 13.98 -11.73
CA LYS A 169 -8.75 14.90 -12.89
C LYS A 169 -7.82 14.48 -14.02
#